data_AF-A0A930Z8A9-F1
#
_entry.id   AF-A0A930Z8A9-F1
#
_cell.length_a   1.000
_cell.length_b   1.000
_cell.length_c   1.000
_cell.angle_alpha   90.00
_cell.angle_beta   90.00
_cell.angle_gamma   90.00
#
_symmetry.space_group_name_H-M   'P 1'
#
loop_
_entity.id
_entity.type
_entity.pdbx_description
1 polymer ?
#
loop_
_entity_poly.entity_id
_entity_poly.type
_entity_poly.pdbx_seq_one_letter_code
_entity_poly.pdbx_strand_id
1 'polypeptide(L)'
;MTAFGIIVEEQPADVEILIQNDETEAYLRARNVHPSQRFAKRPDGKTVLAMTVRGTTELRNWVLGFGPWLEVLKPATLCNEVSTLLRKAARNYR
;
A
#
# COMPACT_ATOMS: atom_id res chain seq x y z
N MET A 1 -17.93 5.31 -0.17
CA MET A 1 -17.82 4.33 -1.27
C MET A 1 -16.46 3.67 -1.12
N THR A 2 -16.40 2.47 -0.54
CA THR A 2 -15.16 1.71 -0.33
C THR A 2 -14.64 1.26 -1.71
N ALA A 3 -13.40 1.61 -2.03
CA ALA A 3 -12.80 1.43 -3.35
C ALA A 3 -12.31 0.01 -3.64
N PHE A 4 -12.68 -0.98 -2.82
CA PHE A 4 -12.20 -2.35 -2.94
C PHE A 4 -13.38 -3.31 -2.98
N GLY A 5 -13.69 -3.86 -4.15
CA GLY A 5 -14.97 -4.55 -4.34
C GLY A 5 -15.19 -5.19 -5.69
N ILE A 6 -14.33 -6.12 -6.11
CA ILE A 6 -14.70 -7.20 -7.04
C ILE A 6 -14.16 -8.52 -6.49
N ILE A 7 -15.08 -9.47 -6.25
CA ILE A 7 -14.88 -10.69 -5.48
C ILE A 7 -14.27 -11.78 -6.37
N VAL A 8 -13.01 -12.12 -6.08
CA VAL A 8 -12.47 -13.48 -6.21
C VAL A 8 -12.24 -13.93 -4.76
N GLU A 9 -12.47 -15.20 -4.43
CA GLU A 9 -12.25 -15.77 -3.09
C GLU A 9 -10.76 -15.74 -2.71
N GLU A 10 -10.20 -14.55 -2.51
CA GLU A 10 -8.87 -14.34 -1.97
C GLU A 10 -8.98 -14.22 -0.46
N GLN A 11 -8.26 -15.07 0.25
CA GLN A 11 -8.19 -15.03 1.71
C GLN A 11 -7.73 -13.64 2.16
N PRO A 12 -8.28 -13.09 3.26
CA PRO A 12 -7.81 -11.82 3.80
C PRO A 12 -6.31 -11.86 4.05
N ALA A 13 -5.58 -10.87 3.55
CA ALA A 13 -4.15 -10.72 3.74
C ALA A 13 -3.86 -9.51 4.61
N ASP A 14 -2.99 -9.70 5.60
CA ASP A 14 -2.44 -8.60 6.38
C ASP A 14 -1.36 -7.88 5.57
N VAL A 15 -1.48 -6.56 5.56
CA VAL A 15 -0.66 -5.65 4.76
C VAL A 15 -0.04 -4.63 5.68
N GLU A 16 1.25 -4.38 5.47
CA GLU A 16 2.00 -3.33 6.15
C GLU A 16 2.69 -2.48 5.08
N ILE A 17 2.48 -1.17 5.14
CA ILE A 17 3.03 -0.20 4.20
C ILE A 17 3.74 0.90 5.00
N LEU A 18 5.02 1.12 4.70
CA LEU A 18 5.78 2.24 5.23
C LEU A 18 5.48 3.49 4.40
N ILE A 19 5.18 4.59 5.09
CA ILE A 19 4.96 5.90 4.48
C ILE A 19 6.25 6.70 4.60
N GLN A 20 6.75 7.21 3.47
CA GLN A 20 8.07 7.84 3.41
C GLN A 20 8.06 9.33 3.78
N ASN A 21 6.91 10.01 3.74
CA ASN A 21 6.81 11.43 4.04
C ASN A 21 5.53 11.79 4.83
N ASP A 22 5.58 12.94 5.52
CA ASP A 22 4.50 13.40 6.40
C ASP A 22 3.25 13.86 5.62
N GLU A 23 3.41 14.39 4.41
CA GLU A 23 2.29 14.82 3.57
C GLU A 23 1.39 13.65 3.17
N THR A 24 1.99 12.53 2.74
CA THR A 24 1.26 11.30 2.41
C THR A 24 0.65 10.70 3.67
N GLU A 25 1.33 10.75 4.82
CA GLU A 25 0.74 10.30 6.09
C GLU A 25 -0.50 11.12 6.43
N ALA A 26 -0.42 12.45 6.41
CA ALA A 26 -1.53 13.33 6.74
C ALA A 26 -2.72 13.11 5.79
N TYR A 27 -2.44 12.98 4.49
CA TYR A 27 -3.44 12.66 3.48
C TYR A 27 -4.15 11.32 3.75
N LEU A 28 -3.38 10.26 4.04
CA LEU A 28 -3.91 8.93 4.30
C LEU A 28 -4.62 8.83 5.65
N ARG A 29 -4.23 9.62 6.66
CA ARG A 29 -4.96 9.70 7.92
C ARG A 29 -6.31 10.40 7.76
N ALA A 30 -6.35 11.48 6.99
CA ALA A 30 -7.57 12.23 6.73
C ALA A 30 -8.58 11.41 5.90
N ARG A 31 -8.08 10.53 5.02
CA ARG A 31 -8.91 9.63 4.23
C ARG A 31 -8.99 8.27 4.89
N ASN A 32 -10.17 7.87 5.35
CA ASN A 32 -10.38 6.49 5.79
C ASN A 32 -10.42 5.53 4.58
N VAL A 33 -9.26 5.26 3.98
CA VAL A 33 -9.09 4.49 2.75
C VAL A 33 -9.49 3.03 2.92
N HIS A 34 -9.40 2.48 4.13
CA HIS A 34 -9.90 1.14 4.44
C HIS A 34 -10.43 1.04 5.88
N PRO A 35 -11.57 0.35 6.14
CA PRO A 35 -12.15 0.26 7.48
C PRO A 35 -11.22 -0.34 8.56
N SER A 36 -10.31 -1.23 8.17
CA SER A 36 -9.35 -1.86 9.08
C SER A 36 -8.03 -1.07 9.24
N GLN A 37 -7.92 0.11 8.63
CA GLN A 37 -6.67 0.86 8.63
C GLN A 37 -6.22 1.26 10.04
N ARG A 38 -4.94 1.04 10.34
CA ARG A 38 -4.30 1.43 11.59
C ARG A 38 -2.94 2.04 11.29
N PHE A 39 -2.57 3.08 12.01
CA PHE A 39 -1.28 3.73 11.87
C PHE A 39 -0.44 3.52 13.12
N ALA A 40 0.81 3.13 12.94
CA ALA A 40 1.78 2.98 14.01
C ALA A 40 3.05 3.77 13.70
N LYS A 41 3.53 4.56 14.67
CA LYS A 41 4.83 5.23 14.58
C LYS A 41 5.94 4.23 14.92
N ARG A 42 6.98 4.20 14.10
CA ARG A 42 8.21 3.44 14.33
C ARG A 42 9.18 4.25 15.19
N PRO A 43 10.16 3.60 15.86
CA PRO A 43 11.19 4.29 16.62
C PRO A 43 12.04 5.26 15.79
N ASP A 44 12.13 5.06 14.47
CA ASP A 44 12.84 5.94 13.54
C ASP A 44 12.02 7.16 13.08
N GLY A 45 10.82 7.37 13.67
CA GLY A 45 9.93 8.47 13.36
C GLY A 45 9.01 8.24 12.15
N LYS A 46 9.25 7.20 11.34
CA LYS A 46 8.39 6.87 10.20
C LYS A 46 7.07 6.24 10.63
N THR A 47 6.10 6.22 9.73
CA THR A 47 4.77 5.67 9.99
C THR A 47 4.51 4.44 9.14
N VAL A 48 3.99 3.39 9.78
CA VAL A 48 3.46 2.21 9.11
C VAL A 48 1.94 2.27 9.12
N LEU A 49 1.35 2.12 7.94
CA LEU A 49 -0.06 1.85 7.72
C LEU A 49 -0.27 0.33 7.65
N ALA A 50 -1.07 -0.20 8.56
CA ALA A 50 -1.48 -1.60 8.58
C ALA A 50 -2.96 -1.73 8.21
N MET A 51 -3.30 -2.74 7.42
CA MET A 51 -4.67 -3.08 7.06
C MET A 51 -4.80 -4.57 6.73
N THR A 52 -6.00 -5.11 6.91
CA THR A 52 -6.37 -6.44 6.42
C THR A 52 -7.30 -6.27 5.22
N VAL A 53 -6.86 -6.73 4.04
CA VAL A 53 -7.60 -6.55 2.77
C VAL A 53 -7.93 -7.89 2.13
N ARG A 54 -9.01 -7.93 1.32
CA ARG A 54 -9.33 -9.09 0.49
C ARG A 54 -8.76 -8.86 -0.90
N GLY A 55 -7.78 -9.69 -1.23
CA GLY A 55 -7.04 -9.61 -2.46
C GLY A 55 -6.11 -8.41 -2.61
N THR A 56 -5.12 -8.57 -3.48
CA THR A 56 -3.95 -7.65 -3.52
C THR A 56 -3.83 -6.87 -4.82
N THR A 57 -4.59 -7.20 -5.86
CA THR A 57 -4.48 -6.53 -7.17
C THR A 57 -4.88 -5.04 -7.12
N GLU A 58 -6.03 -4.72 -6.54
CA GLU A 58 -6.48 -3.33 -6.41
C GLU A 58 -5.54 -2.53 -5.48
N LEU A 59 -5.13 -3.15 -4.37
CA LEU A 59 -4.16 -2.57 -3.44
C LEU A 59 -2.82 -2.30 -4.12
N ARG A 60 -2.32 -3.20 -4.97
CA ARG A 60 -1.09 -3.00 -5.75
C ARG A 60 -1.18 -1.77 -6.63
N ASN A 61 -2.27 -1.62 -7.38
CA ASN A 61 -2.47 -0.47 -8.25
C ASN A 61 -2.58 0.83 -7.44
N TRP A 62 -3.25 0.77 -6.28
CA TRP A 62 -3.32 1.88 -5.35
C TRP A 62 -1.94 2.28 -4.85
N VAL A 63 -1.11 1.33 -4.38
CA VAL A 63 0.28 1.58 -3.95
C VAL A 63 1.11 2.20 -5.08
N LEU A 64 1.06 1.64 -6.29
CA LEU A 64 1.79 2.16 -7.45
C LEU A 64 1.41 3.62 -7.76
N GLY A 65 0.16 4.01 -7.53
CA GLY A 65 -0.31 5.39 -7.71
C GLY A 65 0.36 6.42 -6.81
N PHE A 66 0.93 6.02 -5.67
CA PHE A 66 1.71 6.90 -4.79
C PHE A 66 3.19 6.99 -5.19
N GLY A 67 3.63 6.22 -6.19
CA GLY A 67 5.02 6.22 -6.63
C GLY A 67 6.00 5.90 -5.49
N PRO A 68 6.99 6.76 -5.19
CA PRO A 68 8.02 6.46 -4.22
C PRO A 68 7.59 6.65 -2.75
N TRP A 69 6.37 7.15 -2.49
CA TRP A 69 5.97 7.56 -1.15
C TRP A 69 5.44 6.43 -0.26
N LEU A 70 5.12 5.28 -0.87
CA LEU A 70 4.71 4.07 -0.17
C LEU A 70 5.68 2.93 -0.47
N GLU A 71 6.09 2.23 0.58
CA GLU A 71 6.91 1.02 0.50
C GLU A 71 6.16 -0.14 1.16
N VAL A 72 5.90 -1.22 0.41
CA VAL A 72 5.22 -2.40 0.93
C VAL A 72 6.20 -3.23 1.75
N LEU A 73 5.92 -3.41 3.03
CA LEU A 73 6.67 -4.29 3.93
C LEU A 73 6.10 -5.71 3.94
N LYS A 74 4.76 -5.84 3.86
CA LYS A 74 4.04 -7.13 3.83
C LYS A 74 2.76 -7.06 2.99
N PRO A 75 2.34 -8.18 2.37
CA PRO A 75 3.06 -9.44 2.26
C PRO A 75 4.20 -9.38 1.23
N ALA A 76 5.14 -10.33 1.31
CA ALA A 76 6.28 -10.40 0.39
C ALA A 76 5.87 -10.53 -1.08
N THR A 77 4.74 -11.20 -1.36
CA THR A 77 4.16 -11.32 -2.69
C THR A 77 3.82 -9.95 -3.28
N LEU A 78 3.11 -9.11 -2.52
CA LEU A 78 2.76 -7.75 -2.94
C LEU A 78 4.01 -6.87 -3.14
N CYS A 79 4.99 -6.95 -2.24
CA CYS A 79 6.28 -6.28 -2.39
C CYS A 79 6.95 -6.64 -3.73
N ASN A 80 7.04 -7.93 -4.05
CA ASN A 80 7.66 -8.42 -5.28
C ASN A 80 6.92 -7.94 -6.53
N GLU A 81 5.59 -7.92 -6.51
CA GLU A 81 4.78 -7.44 -7.62
C GLU A 81 4.98 -5.94 -7.88
N VAL A 82 4.91 -5.11 -6.83
CA VAL A 82 5.14 -3.65 -6.92
C VAL A 82 6.56 -3.37 -7.44
N SER A 83 7.57 -4.03 -6.87
CA SER A 83 8.97 -3.87 -7.29
C SER A 83 9.17 -4.24 -8.77
N THR A 84 8.56 -5.35 -9.21
CA THR A 84 8.63 -5.81 -10.60
C THR A 84 8.00 -4.81 -11.57
N LEU A 85 6.83 -4.26 -11.22
CA LEU A 85 6.12 -3.28 -12.04
C LEU A 85 6.84 -1.95 -12.09
N LEU A 86 7.38 -1.44 -10.97
CA LEU A 86 8.17 -0.21 -10.93
C LEU A 86 9.43 -0.33 -11.80
N ARG A 87 10.16 -1.45 -11.72
CA ARG A 87 11.33 -1.70 -12.59
C ARG A 87 10.94 -1.77 -14.07
N LYS A 88 9.78 -2.35 -14.40
CA LYS A 88 9.25 -2.36 -15.78
C LYS A 88 8.92 -0.93 -16.24
N ALA A 89 8.20 -0.17 -15.43
CA ALA A 89 7.80 1.20 -15.73
C ALA A 89 9.01 2.11 -15.94
N ALA A 90 10.03 2.03 -15.08
CA ALA A 90 11.26 2.81 -15.20
C ALA A 90 11.96 2.61 -16.55
N ARG A 91 11.91 1.40 -17.15
CA ARG A 91 12.52 1.15 -18.47
C ARG A 91 11.84 1.86 -19.64
N ASN A 92 10.60 2.33 -19.46
CA ASN A 92 9.87 3.05 -20.51
C ASN A 92 10.34 4.51 -20.65
N TYR A 93 10.97 5.06 -19.61
CA TYR A 93 11.45 6.43 -19.57
C TYR A 93 12.98 6.41 -19.62
N ARG A 94 13.54 6.73 -20.79
CA ARG A 94 14.99 6.84 -21.02
C ARG A 94 15.39 8.29 -21.10
#